data_AF-A0A0K2H1N8-F1
#
_entry.id   AF-A0A0K2H1N8-F1
#
_cell.length_a   1.000
_cell.length_b   1.000
_cell.length_c   1.000
_cell.angle_alpha   90.00
_cell.angle_beta   90.00
_cell.angle_gamma   90.00
#
_symmetry.space_group_name_H-M   'P 1'
#
loop_
_entity.id
_entity.type
_entity.pdbx_description
1 polymer ?
#
loop_
_entity_poly.entity_id
_entity_poly.type
_entity_poly.pdbx_seq_one_letter_code
_entity_poly.pdbx_strand_id
1 'polypeptide(L)'
;MNAPLSGSSPDFESGVSRRGVVTIWYVSAEAPAKALMSSPPHGRGFGRKFLALYDSTLPITPIGDFPLNRSAESGSGEFYIGGVEGVAVVQTELADVSKLSALPRKLLAEIAASDIYASVSDASTGFGAFAHWHQGELKRAYSATRYRTLEDTGLPISVEGEYWSGKFRPAVEPNKGPREGVGLPFLPSELADAAIATWLGFDPKNPDTDIPVSAFAVDGRRVAPSSSTVPPAKRAAVSAEKEAEPETRAYDDYEEHQAESSDELRDQLTRIGNRAKRLTSRLVSAARKKLRR
;
A
#
# COMPACT_ATOMS: atom_id res chain seq x y z
N MET A 1 -27.85 22.74 -37.30
CA MET A 1 -26.61 22.88 -36.52
C MET A 1 -26.31 21.50 -35.96
N ASN A 2 -25.37 20.78 -36.59
CA ASN A 2 -24.96 19.45 -36.15
C ASN A 2 -23.84 19.60 -35.12
N ALA A 3 -24.09 19.19 -33.88
CA ALA A 3 -23.04 19.02 -32.88
C ALA A 3 -22.16 17.83 -33.28
N PRO A 4 -20.82 17.91 -33.16
CA PRO A 4 -19.98 16.75 -33.40
C PRO A 4 -20.11 15.77 -32.24
N LEU A 5 -20.33 14.50 -32.56
CA LEU A 5 -20.21 13.37 -31.64
C LEU A 5 -18.74 13.25 -31.21
N SER A 6 -18.33 13.90 -30.12
CA SER A 6 -17.02 13.68 -29.51
C SER A 6 -17.05 12.38 -28.70
N GLY A 7 -16.93 11.25 -29.39
CA GLY A 7 -16.84 9.91 -28.81
C GLY A 7 -15.44 9.32 -28.95
N SER A 8 -14.38 10.07 -28.60
CA SER A 8 -13.09 9.41 -28.34
C SER A 8 -13.18 8.81 -26.94
N SER A 9 -13.50 7.51 -26.84
CA SER A 9 -13.33 6.81 -25.57
C SER A 9 -11.82 6.63 -25.35
N PRO A 10 -11.27 7.04 -24.18
CA PRO A 10 -9.84 6.92 -23.88
C PRO A 10 -9.32 5.48 -23.90
N ASP A 11 -10.21 4.49 -24.05
CA ASP A 11 -9.88 3.07 -24.22
C ASP A 11 -9.14 2.75 -25.52
N PHE A 12 -9.31 3.56 -26.57
CA PHE A 12 -8.76 3.27 -27.90
C PHE A 12 -7.48 4.04 -28.25
N GLU A 13 -7.06 4.99 -27.41
CA GLU A 13 -5.81 5.75 -27.65
C GLU A 13 -4.59 4.96 -27.14
N SER A 14 -3.64 4.66 -28.04
CA SER A 14 -2.37 4.02 -27.71
C SER A 14 -1.38 5.04 -27.13
N GLY A 15 -0.79 4.75 -25.97
CA GLY A 15 0.27 5.58 -25.38
C GLY A 15 -0.20 6.63 -24.36
N VAL A 16 -1.48 6.61 -23.97
CA VAL A 16 -2.00 7.48 -22.91
C VAL A 16 -1.49 6.97 -21.55
N SER A 17 -0.73 7.82 -20.85
CA SER A 17 -0.37 7.62 -19.44
C SER A 17 -1.63 7.60 -18.58
N ARG A 18 -1.82 6.58 -17.76
CA ARG A 18 -3.00 6.44 -16.91
C ARG A 18 -2.63 6.78 -15.49
N ARG A 19 -3.02 7.97 -15.03
CA ARG A 19 -2.88 8.32 -13.61
C ARG A 19 -3.84 7.48 -12.78
N GLY A 20 -3.41 7.03 -11.61
CA GLY A 20 -4.27 6.26 -10.70
C GLY A 20 -3.64 6.01 -9.35
N VAL A 21 -4.48 5.66 -8.38
CA VAL A 21 -4.07 5.30 -7.03
C VAL A 21 -3.65 3.84 -7.00
N VAL A 22 -2.38 3.60 -6.66
CA VAL A 22 -1.84 2.25 -6.46
C VAL A 22 -1.84 1.91 -4.97
N THR A 23 -2.27 0.70 -4.64
CA THR A 23 -2.07 0.11 -3.31
C THR A 23 -1.00 -0.97 -3.41
N ILE A 24 0.04 -0.87 -2.60
CA ILE A 24 1.20 -1.77 -2.59
C ILE A 24 1.29 -2.43 -1.22
N TRP A 25 1.26 -3.75 -1.22
CA TRP A 25 1.38 -4.61 -0.05
C TRP A 25 2.76 -5.25 0.00
N TYR A 26 3.38 -5.23 1.17
CA TYR A 26 4.67 -5.85 1.46
C TYR A 26 4.44 -6.94 2.49
N VAL A 27 4.56 -8.19 2.07
CA VAL A 27 4.14 -9.35 2.85
C VAL A 27 5.31 -10.28 3.12
N SER A 28 5.55 -10.54 4.41
CA SER A 28 6.46 -11.57 4.90
C SER A 28 5.81 -12.52 5.91
N ALA A 29 4.60 -12.20 6.37
CA ALA A 29 3.82 -13.06 7.24
C ALA A 29 3.24 -14.24 6.44
N GLU A 30 3.31 -15.45 7.01
CA GLU A 30 2.68 -16.64 6.44
C GLU A 30 1.14 -16.55 6.43
N ALA A 31 0.56 -15.81 7.39
CA ALA A 31 -0.88 -15.58 7.50
C ALA A 31 -1.17 -14.07 7.68
N PRO A 32 -1.24 -13.28 6.59
CA PRO A 32 -1.37 -11.82 6.64
C PRO A 32 -2.61 -11.34 7.43
N ALA A 33 -3.76 -12.00 7.21
CA ALA A 33 -5.00 -11.69 7.92
C ALA A 33 -4.86 -11.84 9.44
N LYS A 34 -4.19 -12.91 9.89
CA LYS A 34 -3.95 -13.16 11.31
C LYS A 34 -3.01 -12.10 11.90
N ALA A 35 -1.95 -11.74 11.16
CA ALA A 35 -1.01 -10.71 11.58
C ALA A 35 -1.73 -9.37 11.84
N LEU A 36 -2.61 -8.93 10.94
CA LEU A 36 -3.38 -7.69 11.09
C LEU A 36 -4.25 -7.67 12.36
N MET A 37 -4.79 -8.82 12.76
CA MET A 37 -5.63 -8.91 13.97
C MET A 37 -4.83 -9.01 15.28
N SER A 38 -3.61 -9.55 15.25
CA SER A 38 -2.86 -9.89 16.46
C SER A 38 -1.70 -8.96 16.78
N SER A 39 -1.15 -8.29 15.76
CA SER A 39 0.07 -7.50 15.89
C SER A 39 -0.24 -6.03 16.11
N PRO A 40 0.57 -5.32 16.92
CA PRO A 40 0.39 -3.89 17.10
C PRO A 40 0.59 -3.14 15.77
N PRO A 41 -0.22 -2.10 15.49
CA PRO A 41 -0.03 -1.23 14.33
C PRO A 41 1.35 -0.59 14.29
N HIS A 42 1.87 -0.40 13.08
CA HIS A 42 2.98 0.52 12.87
C HIS A 42 2.56 1.95 13.23
N GLY A 43 3.33 2.61 14.09
CA GLY A 43 3.14 4.03 14.39
C GLY A 43 3.62 4.94 13.25
N ARG A 44 3.29 6.23 13.34
CA ARG A 44 3.65 7.27 12.34
C ARG A 44 5.14 7.30 11.97
N GLY A 45 6.02 6.93 12.91
CA GLY A 45 7.46 6.85 12.68
C GLY A 45 7.84 5.89 11.55
N PHE A 46 7.06 4.83 11.31
CA PHE A 46 7.26 3.91 10.18
C PHE A 46 7.05 4.62 8.84
N GLY A 47 5.90 5.27 8.66
CA GLY A 47 5.59 6.02 7.43
C GLY A 47 6.58 7.17 7.17
N ARG A 48 6.98 7.89 8.22
CA ARG A 48 8.01 8.95 8.10
C ARG A 48 9.35 8.40 7.64
N LYS A 49 9.78 7.25 8.17
CA LYS A 49 11.03 6.59 7.75
C LYS A 49 10.94 6.12 6.29
N PHE A 50 9.81 5.53 5.89
CA PHE A 50 9.57 5.14 4.50
C PHE A 50 9.71 6.34 3.56
N LEU A 51 9.05 7.46 3.86
CA LEU A 51 9.11 8.66 3.02
C LEU A 51 10.52 9.25 2.94
N ALA A 52 11.26 9.26 4.05
CA ALA A 52 12.64 9.74 4.08
C ALA A 52 13.59 8.89 3.20
N LEU A 53 13.34 7.58 3.09
CA LEU A 53 14.09 6.69 2.20
C LEU A 53 13.63 6.83 0.74
N TYR A 54 12.33 6.91 0.51
CA TYR A 54 11.73 7.07 -0.80
C TYR A 54 12.21 8.36 -1.48
N ASP A 55 12.09 9.50 -0.80
CA ASP A 55 12.63 10.78 -1.26
C ASP A 55 12.81 11.72 -0.06
N SER A 56 14.08 11.89 0.34
CA SER A 56 14.47 12.73 1.48
C SER A 56 14.21 14.24 1.27
N THR A 57 13.83 14.67 0.07
CA THR A 57 13.56 16.07 -0.24
C THR A 57 12.09 16.45 -0.08
N LEU A 58 11.20 15.47 0.10
CA LEU A 58 9.76 15.71 0.23
C LEU A 58 9.44 16.43 1.55
N PRO A 59 8.64 17.52 1.52
CA PRO A 59 8.10 18.11 2.73
C PRO A 59 7.02 17.20 3.32
N ILE A 60 7.25 16.61 4.49
CA ILE A 60 6.31 15.66 5.10
C ILE A 60 5.37 16.38 6.06
N THR A 61 4.07 16.40 5.73
CA THR A 61 3.00 16.92 6.59
C THR A 61 2.06 15.77 7.01
N PRO A 62 1.97 15.40 8.30
CA PRO A 62 1.03 14.39 8.76
C PRO A 62 -0.42 14.88 8.59
N ILE A 63 -1.29 13.99 8.11
CA ILE A 63 -2.74 14.24 7.94
C ILE A 63 -3.52 13.62 9.10
N GLY A 64 -3.33 12.32 9.37
CA GLY A 64 -4.15 11.59 10.34
C GLY A 64 -3.77 10.11 10.40
N ASP A 65 -4.36 9.39 11.36
CA ASP A 65 -4.30 7.93 11.42
C ASP A 65 -5.73 7.40 11.26
N PHE A 66 -5.91 6.38 10.43
CA PHE A 66 -7.21 5.81 10.12
C PHE A 66 -7.09 4.42 9.51
N PRO A 67 -8.16 3.61 9.53
CA PRO A 67 -8.21 2.36 8.79
C PRO A 67 -8.36 2.59 7.28
N LEU A 68 -7.47 1.99 6.48
CA LEU A 68 -7.40 2.17 5.02
C LEU A 68 -8.71 1.79 4.32
N ASN A 69 -9.32 0.68 4.72
CA ASN A 69 -10.57 0.14 4.18
C ASN A 69 -11.81 1.01 4.43
N ARG A 70 -11.72 2.02 5.31
CA ARG A 70 -12.84 2.94 5.62
C ARG A 70 -12.54 4.39 5.25
N SER A 71 -11.47 4.61 4.50
CA SER A 71 -11.00 5.94 4.13
C SER A 71 -11.20 6.19 2.64
N ALA A 72 -11.22 7.46 2.25
CA ALA A 72 -11.10 7.82 0.84
C ALA A 72 -9.73 7.34 0.31
N GLU A 73 -9.61 7.18 -1.01
CA GLU A 73 -8.33 6.88 -1.63
C GLU A 73 -7.35 8.07 -1.49
N SER A 74 -6.05 7.78 -1.48
CA SER A 74 -5.01 8.81 -1.43
C SER A 74 -5.12 9.79 -2.58
N GLY A 75 -5.14 11.09 -2.26
CA GLY A 75 -5.08 12.14 -3.26
C GLY A 75 -3.70 12.32 -3.89
N SER A 76 -3.63 13.20 -4.89
CA SER A 76 -2.36 13.67 -5.46
C SER A 76 -1.46 14.24 -4.36
N GLY A 77 -0.21 13.76 -4.31
CA GLY A 77 0.75 14.17 -3.29
C GLY A 77 0.45 13.62 -1.90
N GLU A 78 -0.38 12.59 -1.77
CA GLU A 78 -0.66 11.91 -0.51
C GLU A 78 -0.11 10.49 -0.49
N PHE A 79 0.32 10.06 0.69
CA PHE A 79 0.81 8.71 0.98
C PHE A 79 0.12 8.19 2.23
N TYR A 80 -0.56 7.05 2.11
CA TYR A 80 -1.12 6.33 3.25
C TYR A 80 -0.24 5.12 3.50
N ILE A 81 0.43 5.10 4.66
CA ILE A 81 1.49 4.13 4.96
C ILE A 81 1.23 3.53 6.32
N GLY A 82 1.25 2.20 6.42
CA GLY A 82 1.09 1.52 7.70
C GLY A 82 1.09 0.00 7.57
N GLY A 83 0.27 -0.65 8.37
CA GLY A 83 0.22 -2.09 8.55
C GLY A 83 0.72 -2.51 9.94
N VAL A 84 1.22 -3.73 10.02
CA VAL A 84 1.67 -4.41 11.23
C VAL A 84 2.93 -5.21 10.93
N GLU A 85 3.58 -5.77 11.96
CA GLU A 85 4.72 -6.67 11.74
C GLU A 85 4.39 -7.79 10.74
N GLY A 86 5.21 -7.90 9.68
CA GLY A 86 5.06 -8.88 8.61
C GLY A 86 4.10 -8.50 7.49
N VAL A 87 3.33 -7.41 7.61
CA VAL A 87 2.43 -6.88 6.58
C VAL A 87 2.46 -5.36 6.60
N ALA A 88 3.10 -4.74 5.62
CA ALA A 88 3.02 -3.30 5.41
C ALA A 88 2.21 -2.95 4.17
N VAL A 89 1.62 -1.75 4.16
CA VAL A 89 0.87 -1.23 3.02
C VAL A 89 1.27 0.22 2.74
N VAL A 90 1.35 0.56 1.45
CA VAL A 90 1.53 1.93 0.95
C VAL A 90 0.49 2.19 -0.12
N GLN A 91 -0.31 3.24 0.02
CA GLN A 91 -1.21 3.73 -1.02
C GLN A 91 -0.82 5.14 -1.44
N THR A 92 -0.69 5.37 -2.75
CA THR A 92 -0.35 6.68 -3.32
C THR A 92 -0.78 6.79 -4.77
N GLU A 93 -0.90 8.01 -5.30
CA GLU A 93 -1.16 8.25 -6.72
C GLU A 93 0.13 8.19 -7.55
N LEU A 94 0.10 7.45 -8.67
CA LEU A 94 1.16 7.45 -9.67
C LEU A 94 0.68 8.08 -10.97
N ALA A 95 1.61 8.75 -11.67
CA ALA A 95 1.34 9.40 -12.95
C ALA A 95 0.99 8.41 -14.07
N ASP A 96 1.53 7.19 -14.01
CA ASP A 96 1.20 6.09 -14.91
C ASP A 96 1.10 4.77 -14.15
N VAL A 97 -0.08 4.14 -14.20
CA VAL A 97 -0.37 2.82 -13.67
C VAL A 97 -0.74 1.83 -14.78
N SER A 98 -0.52 2.19 -16.04
CA SER A 98 -0.82 1.32 -17.18
C SER A 98 -0.03 0.01 -17.17
N LYS A 99 1.14 -0.02 -16.52
CA LYS A 99 2.00 -1.20 -16.41
C LYS A 99 2.59 -1.29 -15.01
N LEU A 100 2.04 -2.15 -14.16
CA LEU A 100 2.54 -2.31 -12.80
C LEU A 100 3.86 -3.09 -12.76
N SER A 101 4.20 -3.88 -13.79
CA SER A 101 5.53 -4.49 -13.88
C SER A 101 6.68 -3.46 -13.86
N ALA A 102 6.39 -2.22 -14.28
CA ALA A 102 7.32 -1.11 -14.35
C ALA A 102 7.22 -0.16 -13.14
N LEU A 103 6.68 -0.63 -12.02
CA LEU A 103 6.63 0.17 -10.79
C LEU A 103 8.00 0.76 -10.42
N PRO A 104 8.05 2.00 -9.89
CA PRO A 104 9.29 2.61 -9.44
C PRO A 104 10.07 1.69 -8.50
N ARG A 105 11.34 1.43 -8.82
CA ARG A 105 12.21 0.52 -8.06
C ARG A 105 12.27 0.86 -6.56
N LYS A 106 12.19 2.14 -6.20
CA LYS A 106 12.14 2.58 -4.80
C LYS A 106 10.94 1.98 -4.06
N LEU A 107 9.75 2.03 -4.65
CA LEU A 107 8.56 1.39 -4.08
C LEU A 107 8.73 -0.14 -3.95
N LEU A 108 9.49 -0.78 -4.83
CA LEU A 108 9.74 -2.24 -4.71
C LEU A 108 10.84 -2.61 -3.71
N ALA A 109 11.68 -1.65 -3.27
CA ALA A 109 12.92 -1.95 -2.55
C ALA A 109 12.99 -1.37 -1.13
N GLU A 110 12.20 -0.34 -0.79
CA GLU A 110 12.32 0.33 0.52
C GLU A 110 11.88 -0.55 1.69
N ILE A 111 10.91 -1.44 1.48
CA ILE A 111 10.45 -2.40 2.50
C ILE A 111 10.81 -3.80 2.03
N ALA A 112 11.69 -4.45 2.78
CA ALA A 112 12.04 -5.84 2.52
C ALA A 112 10.84 -6.76 2.78
N ALA A 113 10.42 -7.49 1.75
CA ALA A 113 9.33 -8.45 1.84
C ALA A 113 9.62 -9.71 1.00
N SER A 114 9.01 -10.84 1.39
CA SER A 114 9.06 -12.06 0.58
C SER A 114 8.18 -11.91 -0.66
N ASP A 115 7.02 -11.28 -0.48
CA ASP A 115 6.04 -11.02 -1.53
C ASP A 115 5.67 -9.54 -1.55
N ILE A 116 5.58 -8.98 -2.76
CA ILE A 116 5.05 -7.64 -3.00
C ILE A 116 3.86 -7.78 -3.94
N TYR A 117 2.72 -7.23 -3.54
CA TYR A 117 1.52 -7.18 -4.37
C TYR A 117 1.16 -5.72 -4.63
N ALA A 118 0.93 -5.35 -5.88
CA ALA A 118 0.46 -4.02 -6.23
C ALA A 118 -0.86 -4.13 -6.99
N SER A 119 -1.77 -3.18 -6.76
CA SER A 119 -3.02 -3.12 -7.51
C SER A 119 -3.53 -1.70 -7.71
N VAL A 120 -4.32 -1.55 -8.77
CA VAL A 120 -5.19 -0.42 -9.03
C VAL A 120 -6.57 -0.99 -9.38
N SER A 121 -7.61 -0.47 -8.75
CA SER A 121 -9.00 -0.81 -9.05
C SER A 121 -9.80 0.48 -9.18
N ASP A 122 -10.01 0.94 -10.41
CA ASP A 122 -10.86 2.09 -10.69
C ASP A 122 -12.21 1.62 -11.22
N ALA A 123 -13.21 1.57 -10.33
CA ALA A 123 -14.57 1.17 -10.68
C ALA A 123 -15.27 2.18 -11.60
N SER A 124 -14.84 3.45 -11.62
CA SER A 124 -15.46 4.49 -12.44
C SER A 124 -15.11 4.36 -13.91
N THR A 125 -13.86 4.00 -14.22
CA THR A 125 -13.39 3.74 -15.58
C THR A 125 -13.43 2.26 -15.96
N GLY A 126 -13.57 1.37 -14.98
CA GLY A 126 -13.45 -0.08 -15.14
C GLY A 126 -12.02 -0.55 -15.40
N PHE A 127 -11.03 0.33 -15.22
CA PHE A 127 -9.62 -0.02 -15.30
C PHE A 127 -9.21 -0.83 -14.06
N GLY A 128 -8.47 -1.91 -14.30
CA GLY A 128 -7.89 -2.71 -13.23
C GLY A 128 -6.50 -3.15 -13.60
N ALA A 129 -5.62 -3.14 -12.61
CA ALA A 129 -4.26 -3.63 -12.74
C ALA A 129 -3.84 -4.34 -11.46
N PHE A 130 -3.05 -5.38 -11.58
CA PHE A 130 -2.42 -6.05 -10.46
C PHE A 130 -1.07 -6.64 -10.85
N ALA A 131 -0.15 -6.73 -9.89
CA ALA A 131 1.14 -7.35 -10.09
C ALA A 131 1.66 -8.00 -8.80
N HIS A 132 2.45 -9.05 -8.96
CA HIS A 132 3.06 -9.82 -7.89
C HIS A 132 4.55 -10.05 -8.17
N TRP A 133 5.36 -9.70 -7.19
CA TRP A 133 6.77 -10.07 -7.10
C TRP A 133 6.97 -11.02 -5.94
N HIS A 134 7.73 -12.10 -6.16
CA HIS A 134 8.18 -13.01 -5.12
C HIS A 134 9.70 -13.03 -5.11
N GLN A 135 10.30 -12.73 -3.96
CA GLN A 135 11.75 -12.63 -3.78
C GLN A 135 12.41 -11.68 -4.80
N GLY A 136 11.74 -10.56 -5.09
CA GLY A 136 12.20 -9.55 -6.05
C GLY A 136 12.02 -9.91 -7.53
N GLU A 137 11.51 -11.10 -7.85
CA GLU A 137 11.21 -11.50 -9.23
C GLU A 137 9.73 -11.31 -9.54
N LEU A 138 9.43 -10.66 -10.66
CA LEU A 138 8.06 -10.53 -11.16
C LEU A 138 7.50 -11.91 -11.54
N LYS A 139 6.37 -12.29 -10.95
CA LYS A 139 5.67 -13.56 -11.22
C LYS A 139 4.44 -13.38 -12.08
N ARG A 140 3.69 -12.30 -11.87
CA ARG A 140 2.46 -11.97 -12.59
C ARG A 140 2.29 -10.46 -12.67
N ALA A 141 1.91 -9.93 -13.82
CA ALA A 141 1.39 -8.57 -13.96
C ALA A 141 0.30 -8.55 -15.03
N TYR A 142 -0.82 -7.93 -14.72
CA TYR A 142 -1.94 -7.76 -15.63
C TYR A 142 -2.50 -6.35 -15.48
N SER A 143 -2.85 -5.72 -16.59
CA SER A 143 -3.62 -4.48 -16.58
C SER A 143 -4.51 -4.39 -17.81
N ALA A 144 -5.74 -3.95 -17.61
CA ALA A 144 -6.70 -3.84 -18.68
C ALA A 144 -7.78 -2.79 -18.40
N THR A 145 -8.34 -2.25 -19.47
CA THR A 145 -9.69 -1.70 -19.47
C THR A 145 -10.67 -2.76 -19.97
N ARG A 146 -11.95 -2.45 -19.93
CA ARG A 146 -13.01 -3.37 -20.39
C ARG A 146 -12.83 -3.86 -21.83
N TYR A 147 -12.13 -3.10 -22.67
CA TYR A 147 -11.98 -3.36 -24.11
C TYR A 147 -10.53 -3.58 -24.55
N ARG A 148 -9.56 -3.38 -23.65
CA ARG A 148 -8.16 -3.43 -24.04
C ARG A 148 -7.30 -3.98 -22.91
N THR A 149 -6.52 -5.01 -23.23
CA THR A 149 -5.42 -5.47 -22.37
C THR A 149 -4.19 -4.60 -22.66
N LEU A 150 -3.60 -4.03 -21.62
CA LEU A 150 -2.42 -3.16 -21.70
C LEU A 150 -1.15 -3.90 -21.27
N GLU A 151 -1.28 -4.82 -20.31
CA GLU A 151 -0.22 -5.68 -19.80
C GLU A 151 -0.78 -7.06 -19.50
N ASP A 152 -0.04 -8.09 -19.93
CA ASP A 152 -0.30 -9.48 -19.56
C ASP A 152 1.02 -10.25 -19.54
N THR A 153 1.65 -10.30 -18.38
CA THR A 153 2.95 -10.94 -18.15
C THR A 153 2.84 -11.99 -17.05
N GLY A 154 3.50 -13.12 -17.25
CA GLY A 154 3.49 -14.25 -16.31
C GLY A 154 2.33 -15.21 -16.54
N LEU A 155 2.22 -16.21 -15.66
CA LEU A 155 1.17 -17.23 -15.75
C LEU A 155 -0.08 -16.79 -14.98
N PRO A 156 -1.29 -16.91 -15.56
CA PRO A 156 -2.53 -16.61 -14.87
C PRO A 156 -2.66 -17.35 -13.54
N ILE A 157 -3.17 -16.65 -12.52
CA ILE A 157 -3.48 -17.27 -11.23
C ILE A 157 -4.84 -17.98 -11.28
N SER A 158 -5.07 -18.91 -10.34
CA SER A 158 -6.28 -19.76 -10.34
C SER A 158 -7.59 -18.98 -10.34
N VAL A 159 -7.67 -17.86 -9.60
CA VAL A 159 -8.89 -17.03 -9.53
C VAL A 159 -9.26 -16.41 -10.88
N GLU A 160 -8.27 -16.14 -11.76
CA GLU A 160 -8.53 -15.58 -13.09
C GLU A 160 -9.43 -16.49 -13.94
N GLY A 161 -9.37 -17.81 -13.73
CA GLY A 161 -10.12 -18.79 -14.52
C GLY A 161 -11.64 -18.54 -14.53
N GLU A 162 -12.21 -18.13 -13.39
CA GLU A 162 -13.65 -17.83 -13.29
C GLU A 162 -14.04 -16.54 -14.03
N TYR A 163 -13.12 -15.58 -14.08
CA TYR A 163 -13.28 -14.34 -14.84
C TYR A 163 -13.23 -14.64 -16.33
N TRP A 164 -12.21 -15.37 -16.79
CA TRP A 164 -12.06 -15.78 -18.18
C TRP A 164 -13.19 -16.67 -18.68
N SER A 165 -13.77 -17.53 -17.83
CA SER A 165 -14.93 -18.35 -18.18
C SER A 165 -16.24 -17.54 -18.29
N GLY A 166 -16.23 -16.26 -17.88
CA GLY A 166 -17.39 -15.38 -17.91
C GLY A 166 -18.39 -15.62 -16.78
N LYS A 167 -17.95 -16.16 -15.64
CA LYS A 167 -18.79 -16.26 -14.43
C LYS A 167 -19.11 -14.87 -13.86
N PHE A 168 -18.18 -13.92 -14.01
CA PHE A 168 -18.29 -12.53 -13.55
C PHE A 168 -18.66 -11.56 -14.67
N ARG A 169 -19.53 -11.97 -15.60
CA ARG A 169 -19.99 -11.08 -16.67
C ARG A 169 -20.72 -9.87 -16.06
N PRO A 170 -20.35 -8.63 -16.44
CA PRO A 170 -21.05 -7.45 -15.95
C PRO A 170 -22.49 -7.46 -16.43
N ALA A 171 -23.42 -7.01 -15.59
CA ALA A 171 -24.81 -6.87 -15.98
C ALA A 171 -24.94 -5.93 -17.19
N VAL A 172 -25.82 -6.26 -18.12
CA VAL A 172 -26.15 -5.37 -19.25
C VAL A 172 -26.91 -4.18 -18.69
N GLU A 173 -26.35 -2.97 -18.82
CA GLU A 173 -27.06 -1.75 -18.43
C GLU A 173 -28.24 -1.51 -19.41
N PRO A 174 -29.50 -1.53 -18.96
CA PRO A 174 -30.68 -1.52 -19.84
C PRO A 174 -30.85 -0.24 -20.66
N ASN A 175 -30.13 0.84 -20.31
CA ASN A 175 -30.23 2.16 -20.93
C ASN A 175 -28.95 2.61 -21.65
N LYS A 176 -27.91 1.78 -21.70
CA LYS A 176 -26.77 2.01 -22.60
C LYS A 176 -26.98 1.11 -23.81
N GLY A 177 -27.07 1.71 -25.00
CA GLY A 177 -27.05 0.97 -26.26
C GLY A 177 -25.84 0.03 -26.31
N PRO A 178 -25.82 -0.94 -27.24
CA PRO A 178 -24.71 -1.89 -27.34
C PRO A 178 -23.39 -1.12 -27.35
N ARG A 179 -22.57 -1.31 -26.32
CA ARG A 179 -21.24 -0.70 -26.26
C ARG A 179 -20.45 -1.27 -27.43
N GLU A 180 -19.83 -0.40 -28.22
CA GLU A 180 -19.08 -0.80 -29.42
C GLU A 180 -17.86 -1.66 -29.02
N GLY A 181 -17.75 -2.85 -29.60
CA GLY A 181 -16.59 -3.74 -29.43
C GLY A 181 -16.82 -5.00 -28.59
N VAL A 182 -16.01 -6.03 -28.85
CA VAL A 182 -15.96 -7.26 -28.05
C VAL A 182 -15.02 -7.01 -26.87
N GLY A 183 -15.57 -6.61 -25.72
CA GLY A 183 -14.76 -6.45 -24.52
C GLY A 183 -14.61 -7.75 -23.71
N LEU A 184 -13.73 -7.72 -22.70
CA LEU A 184 -13.46 -8.82 -21.76
C LEU A 184 -14.72 -9.39 -21.08
N PRO A 185 -14.78 -10.68 -20.69
CA PRO A 185 -15.98 -11.25 -20.08
C PRO A 185 -16.22 -10.83 -18.62
N PHE A 186 -15.57 -9.77 -18.13
CA PHE A 186 -15.58 -9.26 -16.75
C PHE A 186 -15.14 -7.78 -16.69
N LEU A 187 -15.24 -7.15 -15.51
CA LEU A 187 -14.60 -5.86 -15.22
C LEU A 187 -13.16 -6.08 -14.71
N PRO A 188 -12.13 -5.52 -15.36
CA PRO A 188 -10.75 -5.65 -14.89
C PRO A 188 -10.50 -5.19 -13.45
N SER A 189 -11.21 -4.15 -12.98
CA SER A 189 -11.11 -3.68 -11.59
C SER A 189 -11.50 -4.77 -10.59
N GLU A 190 -12.59 -5.50 -10.86
CA GLU A 190 -13.04 -6.61 -10.02
C GLU A 190 -12.06 -7.78 -10.04
N LEU A 191 -11.40 -8.04 -11.18
CA LEU A 191 -10.36 -9.06 -11.24
C LEU A 191 -9.13 -8.66 -10.41
N ALA A 192 -8.74 -7.38 -10.45
CA ALA A 192 -7.64 -6.88 -9.64
C ALA A 192 -7.91 -7.03 -8.14
N ASP A 193 -9.13 -6.71 -7.69
CA ASP A 193 -9.56 -6.92 -6.31
C ASP A 193 -9.48 -8.39 -5.90
N ALA A 194 -10.01 -9.30 -6.74
CA ALA A 194 -9.99 -10.73 -6.46
C ALA A 194 -8.58 -11.33 -6.44
N ALA A 195 -7.68 -10.84 -7.30
CA ALA A 195 -6.28 -11.24 -7.30
C ALA A 195 -5.60 -10.88 -5.98
N ILE A 196 -5.76 -9.63 -5.52
CA ILE A 196 -5.22 -9.17 -4.24
C ILE A 196 -5.81 -9.94 -3.06
N ALA A 197 -7.14 -10.13 -3.03
CA ALA A 197 -7.78 -10.88 -1.96
C ALA A 197 -7.28 -12.34 -1.90
N THR A 198 -7.06 -12.96 -3.05
CA THR A 198 -6.50 -14.31 -3.15
C THR A 198 -5.08 -14.40 -2.60
N TRP A 199 -4.22 -13.43 -2.93
CA TRP A 199 -2.84 -13.41 -2.46
C TRP A 199 -2.69 -13.09 -0.98
N LEU A 200 -3.50 -12.16 -0.47
CA LEU A 200 -3.48 -11.78 0.94
C LEU A 200 -4.18 -12.79 1.85
N GLY A 201 -5.10 -13.60 1.29
CA GLY A 201 -5.93 -14.52 2.05
C GLY A 201 -7.07 -13.84 2.82
N PHE A 202 -7.34 -12.56 2.55
CA PHE A 202 -8.48 -11.79 3.04
C PHE A 202 -8.80 -10.67 2.04
N ASP A 203 -10.03 -10.16 2.07
CA ASP A 203 -10.43 -9.01 1.25
C ASP A 203 -10.07 -7.69 1.94
N PRO A 204 -9.17 -6.86 1.39
CA PRO A 204 -8.82 -5.56 1.98
C PRO A 204 -9.96 -4.54 1.97
N LYS A 205 -11.00 -4.74 1.16
CA LYS A 205 -12.19 -3.88 1.14
C LYS A 205 -13.22 -4.30 2.19
N ASN A 206 -12.99 -5.40 2.90
CA ASN A 206 -13.89 -5.83 3.97
C ASN A 206 -13.89 -4.81 5.12
N PRO A 207 -15.05 -4.24 5.50
CA PRO A 207 -15.14 -3.27 6.59
C PRO A 207 -14.76 -3.84 7.97
N ASP A 208 -14.81 -5.17 8.14
CA ASP A 208 -14.53 -5.84 9.41
C ASP A 208 -13.03 -6.04 9.68
N THR A 209 -12.17 -5.81 8.68
CA THR A 209 -10.70 -5.95 8.81
C THR A 209 -10.05 -4.58 8.72
N ASP A 210 -9.84 -3.94 9.86
CA ASP A 210 -9.19 -2.63 9.92
C ASP A 210 -7.70 -2.74 9.57
N ILE A 211 -7.29 -2.02 8.54
CA ILE A 211 -5.88 -1.93 8.09
C ILE A 211 -5.32 -0.59 8.56
N PRO A 212 -4.54 -0.54 9.66
CA PRO A 212 -4.12 0.72 10.24
C PRO A 212 -3.10 1.42 9.35
N VAL A 213 -3.38 2.68 8.97
CA VAL A 213 -2.46 3.52 8.20
C VAL A 213 -2.33 4.92 8.80
N SER A 214 -1.14 5.50 8.61
CA SER A 214 -0.88 6.93 8.82
C SER A 214 -0.83 7.63 7.47
N ALA A 215 -1.53 8.74 7.35
CA ALA A 215 -1.58 9.53 6.14
C ALA A 215 -0.64 10.74 6.19
N PHE A 216 0.01 11.03 5.07
CA PHE A 216 0.97 12.10 4.90
C PHE A 216 0.71 12.83 3.57
N ALA A 217 0.81 14.16 3.59
CA ALA A 217 0.92 14.99 2.39
C ALA A 217 2.39 15.31 2.13
N VAL A 218 2.78 15.32 0.86
CA VAL A 218 4.15 15.60 0.38
C VAL A 218 4.22 16.80 -0.58
N ASP A 219 3.12 17.53 -0.74
CA ASP A 219 2.97 18.67 -1.67
C ASP A 219 3.26 20.04 -1.02
N GLY A 220 3.74 20.05 0.23
CA GLY A 220 4.08 21.27 0.96
C GLY A 220 2.88 21.97 1.63
N ARG A 221 1.71 21.33 1.72
CA ARG A 221 0.60 21.81 2.57
C ARG A 221 1.07 22.00 4.01
N ARG A 222 0.66 23.11 4.64
CA ARG A 222 0.94 23.35 6.07
C ARG A 222 0.07 22.43 6.94
N VAL A 223 0.64 21.98 8.06
CA VAL A 223 -0.09 21.19 9.07
C VAL A 223 -1.26 22.01 9.58
N ALA A 224 -2.49 21.48 9.50
CA ALA A 224 -3.62 22.06 10.20
C ALA A 224 -3.42 21.85 11.71
N PRO A 225 -3.57 22.88 12.56
CA PRO A 225 -3.45 22.68 14.00
C PRO A 225 -4.49 21.65 14.44
N SER A 226 -4.03 20.57 15.10
CA SER A 226 -4.90 19.52 15.63
C SER A 226 -5.89 20.15 16.61
N SER A 227 -7.19 19.99 16.39
CA SER A 227 -8.25 20.53 17.26
C SER A 227 -8.42 19.80 18.59
N SER A 228 -7.44 18.99 19.02
CA SER A 228 -7.42 18.37 20.34
C SER A 228 -6.89 19.33 21.40
N THR A 229 -7.57 20.46 21.59
CA THR A 229 -7.39 21.30 22.78
C THR A 229 -8.66 21.16 23.61
N VAL A 230 -8.71 20.10 24.44
CA VAL A 230 -9.64 20.09 25.58
C VAL A 230 -9.20 21.25 26.48
N PRO A 231 -10.05 22.28 26.72
CA PRO A 231 -9.66 23.37 27.61
C PRO A 231 -9.49 22.81 29.02
N PRO A 232 -8.40 23.12 29.74
CA PRO A 232 -8.30 22.72 31.13
C PRO A 232 -9.41 23.40 31.93
N ALA A 233 -10.19 22.59 32.65
CA ALA A 233 -11.24 23.06 33.55
C ALA A 233 -10.64 24.02 34.59
N LYS A 234 -11.14 25.27 34.62
CA LYS A 234 -10.73 26.29 35.58
C LYS A 234 -11.07 25.83 37.01
N ARG A 235 -10.04 25.47 37.79
CA ARG A 235 -10.13 25.48 39.27
C ARG A 235 -9.76 26.87 39.76
N ALA A 236 -10.60 27.40 40.65
CA ALA A 236 -10.48 28.73 41.24
C ALA A 236 -9.51 28.77 42.43
N ALA A 237 -8.90 29.95 42.62
CA ALA A 237 -8.16 30.47 43.78
C ALA A 237 -6.77 29.81 44.04
N VAL A 238 -5.66 30.50 44.32
CA VAL A 238 -5.39 31.71 45.13
C VAL A 238 -4.10 32.42 44.64
N SER A 239 -4.06 33.72 44.88
CA SER A 239 -2.99 34.74 44.70
C SER A 239 -1.54 34.34 45.06
N ALA A 240 -0.58 34.80 44.24
CA ALA A 240 0.65 35.51 44.67
C ALA A 240 1.51 35.90 43.45
N GLU A 241 2.03 37.12 43.48
CA GLU A 241 2.83 37.81 42.46
C GLU A 241 4.21 37.17 42.22
N LYS A 242 4.66 37.10 40.95
CA LYS A 242 6.01 37.52 40.54
C LYS A 242 6.17 37.60 39.03
N GLU A 243 6.77 38.71 38.62
CA GLU A 243 7.25 39.05 37.27
C GLU A 243 8.31 38.06 36.74
N ALA A 244 8.23 37.72 35.45
CA ALA A 244 9.38 37.59 34.53
C ALA A 244 8.87 37.31 33.08
N GLU A 245 9.61 37.85 32.10
CA GLU A 245 9.35 37.90 30.66
C GLU A 245 9.16 36.54 29.93
N PRO A 246 8.56 36.53 28.71
CA PRO A 246 8.25 35.31 28.00
C PRO A 246 9.44 34.82 27.16
N GLU A 247 10.16 33.82 27.65
CA GLU A 247 10.90 32.92 26.77
C GLU A 247 9.92 31.92 26.14
N THR A 248 9.92 31.89 24.81
CA THR A 248 9.22 30.93 23.96
C THR A 248 9.69 29.50 24.26
N ARG A 249 9.10 28.87 25.27
CA ARG A 249 9.16 27.42 25.49
C ARG A 249 7.98 26.76 24.81
N ALA A 250 8.11 26.55 23.51
CA ALA A 250 7.23 25.69 22.73
C ALA A 250 8.06 24.59 22.08
N TYR A 251 8.73 23.77 22.89
CA TYR A 251 9.34 22.50 22.47
C TYR A 251 9.63 21.70 23.75
N ASP A 252 8.74 20.76 24.08
CA ASP A 252 9.04 19.67 25.02
C ASP A 252 8.03 18.54 24.81
N ASP A 253 8.37 17.60 23.92
CA ASP A 253 7.64 16.33 23.70
C ASP A 253 8.64 15.21 23.39
N TYR A 254 9.68 15.10 24.22
CA TYR A 254 10.46 13.88 24.26
C TYR A 254 9.77 12.93 25.24
N GLU A 255 9.13 11.89 24.72
CA GLU A 255 9.10 10.63 25.47
C GLU A 255 10.55 10.19 25.67
N GLU A 256 10.98 10.29 26.93
CA GLU A 256 12.29 9.89 27.40
C GLU A 256 12.37 8.36 27.39
N HIS A 257 12.64 7.78 26.22
CA HIS A 257 13.17 6.43 26.16
C HIS A 257 14.66 6.50 26.51
N GLN A 258 15.03 5.87 27.62
CA GLN A 258 16.43 5.57 27.93
C GLN A 258 17.10 5.05 26.66
N ALA A 259 18.15 5.73 26.22
CA ALA A 259 18.92 5.36 25.06
C ALA A 259 19.54 3.96 25.30
N GLU A 260 18.86 2.92 24.81
CA GLU A 260 19.47 1.60 24.67
C GLU A 260 20.68 1.76 23.76
N SER A 261 21.83 1.32 24.29
CA SER A 261 23.12 1.56 23.66
C SER A 261 23.16 0.93 22.27
N SER A 262 23.79 1.62 21.32
CA SER A 262 23.91 1.16 19.93
C SER A 262 24.62 -0.20 19.80
N ASP A 263 25.32 -0.64 20.85
CA ASP A 263 25.96 -1.94 20.94
C ASP A 263 24.97 -3.06 21.30
N GLU A 264 23.92 -2.81 22.08
CA GLU A 264 22.87 -3.80 22.38
C GLU A 264 21.95 -4.07 21.18
N LEU A 265 21.66 -3.05 20.37
CA LEU A 265 20.90 -3.19 19.11
C LEU A 265 21.68 -4.00 18.05
N ARG A 266 23.01 -3.83 18.01
CA ARG A 266 23.89 -4.65 17.16
C ARG A 266 23.96 -6.10 17.65
N ASP A 267 23.94 -6.31 18.96
CA ASP A 267 23.90 -7.65 19.56
C ASP A 267 22.54 -8.37 19.32
N GLN A 268 21.43 -7.62 19.28
CA GLN A 268 20.12 -8.18 18.90
C GLN A 268 20.06 -8.55 17.41
N LEU A 269 20.56 -7.69 16.51
CA LEU A 269 20.63 -7.96 15.07
C LEU A 269 21.54 -9.15 14.72
N THR A 270 22.67 -9.31 15.42
CA THR A 270 23.58 -10.46 15.21
C THR A 270 23.01 -11.78 15.75
N ARG A 271 22.21 -11.76 16.83
CA ARG A 271 21.51 -12.96 17.32
C ARG A 271 20.41 -13.44 16.36
N ILE A 272 19.71 -12.52 15.70
CA ILE A 272 18.70 -12.86 14.68
C ILE A 272 19.37 -13.45 13.42
N GLY A 273 20.45 -12.84 12.94
CA GLY A 273 21.21 -13.35 11.79
C GLY A 273 21.87 -14.73 12.01
N ASN A 274 22.24 -15.07 13.25
CA ASN A 274 22.89 -16.33 13.58
C ASN A 274 21.94 -17.53 13.74
N ARG A 275 20.63 -17.31 13.92
CA ARG A 275 19.63 -18.40 13.84
C ARG A 275 19.42 -18.90 12.41
N ALA A 276 19.52 -18.02 11.41
CA ALA A 276 19.38 -18.39 10.00
C ALA A 276 20.58 -19.23 9.49
N LYS A 277 21.80 -18.99 9.97
CA LYS A 277 23.01 -19.73 9.55
C LYS A 277 23.10 -21.17 10.08
N ARG A 278 22.37 -21.53 11.15
CA ARG A 278 22.37 -22.91 11.70
C ARG A 278 21.40 -23.85 10.98
N LEU A 279 20.46 -23.34 10.20
CA LEU A 279 19.53 -24.14 9.39
C LEU A 279 20.13 -24.51 8.02
N THR A 280 20.98 -23.66 7.44
CA THR A 280 21.60 -23.91 6.13
C THR A 280 22.74 -24.94 6.17
N SER A 281 23.48 -25.07 7.28
CA SER A 281 24.57 -26.06 7.38
C SER A 281 24.10 -27.51 7.59
N ARG A 282 22.87 -27.72 8.08
CA ARG A 282 22.29 -29.06 8.27
C ARG A 282 21.72 -29.66 6.99
N LEU A 283 21.29 -28.85 6.03
CA LEU A 283 20.77 -29.34 4.74
C LEU A 283 21.89 -29.71 3.75
N VAL A 284 23.01 -28.98 3.76
CA VAL A 284 24.15 -29.23 2.86
C VAL A 284 24.91 -30.54 3.21
N SER A 285 24.93 -30.93 4.48
CA SER A 285 25.59 -32.19 4.91
C SER A 285 24.75 -33.45 4.63
N ALA A 286 23.42 -33.33 4.55
CA ALA A 286 22.53 -34.44 4.20
C ALA A 286 22.56 -34.76 2.69
N ALA A 287 22.71 -33.74 1.84
CA ALA A 287 22.77 -33.92 0.38
C ALA A 287 24.07 -34.62 -0.10
N ARG A 288 25.21 -34.37 0.58
CA ARG A 288 26.49 -35.01 0.22
C ARG A 288 26.59 -36.50 0.54
N LYS A 289 25.76 -37.03 1.44
CA LYS A 289 25.80 -38.46 1.83
C LYS A 289 24.97 -39.36 0.90
N LYS A 290 24.07 -38.78 0.09
CA LYS A 290 23.20 -39.53 -0.84
C LYS A 290 23.79 -39.68 -2.24
N LEU A 291 24.85 -38.96 -2.57
CA LEU A 291 25.53 -39.01 -3.88
C LEU A 291 26.73 -39.98 -3.93
N ARG A 292 26.92 -40.79 -2.88
CA ARG A 292 28.10 -41.65 -2.71
C ARG A 292 27.75 -43.09 -2.30
N ARG A 293 26.54 -43.54 -2.62
CA ARG A 293 26.10 -44.93 -2.53
C ARG A 293 25.51 -45.36 -3.86
#